data_AF-A0A534XSM0-F1
#
_entry.id   AF-A0A534XSM0-F1
#
_cell.length_a   1.000
_cell.length_b   1.000
_cell.length_c   1.000
_cell.angle_alpha   90.00
_cell.angle_beta   90.00
_cell.angle_gamma   90.00
#
_symmetry.space_group_name_H-M   'P 1'
#
loop_
_entity.id
_entity.type
_entity.pdbx_description
1 polymer ?
#
loop_
_entity_poly.entity_id
_entity_poly.type
_entity_poly.pdbx_seq_one_letter_code
_entity_poly.pdbx_strand_id
1 'polypeptide(L)'
;EQAATELFGAIRTVASGKPYLAPSLSHFVFDDYVRIQRDGKSNSTPLAALTGREKEVFELVIRGLPNDTIAQTLTISRRTVETHRSRILHKLHAHSVADLMRFAARHGLLDA
;
A
#
# COMPACT_ATOMS: atom_id res chain seq x y z
N GLU A 1 29.64 -1.86 -6.76
CA GLU A 1 30.03 -3.14 -6.11
C GLU A 1 29.08 -3.66 -5.04
N GLN A 2 28.54 -2.84 -4.11
CA GLN A 2 27.69 -3.33 -3.02
C GLN A 2 26.38 -4.04 -3.44
N ALA A 3 25.74 -3.63 -4.54
CA ALA A 3 24.47 -4.19 -5.00
C ALA A 3 24.56 -5.67 -5.44
N ALA A 4 25.71 -6.09 -6.00
CA ALA A 4 25.90 -7.48 -6.42
C ALA A 4 26.04 -8.42 -5.21
N THR A 5 26.81 -8.00 -4.20
CA THR A 5 27.02 -8.76 -2.96
C THR A 5 25.74 -8.90 -2.16
N GLU A 6 24.93 -7.84 -2.08
CA GLU A 6 23.63 -7.86 -1.42
C GLU A 6 22.66 -8.83 -2.11
N LEU A 7 22.64 -8.86 -3.44
CA LEU A 7 21.82 -9.79 -4.22
C LEU A 7 22.23 -11.25 -4.01
N PHE A 8 23.54 -11.56 -4.03
CA PHE A 8 24.01 -12.93 -3.76
C PHE A 8 23.69 -13.38 -2.33
N GLY A 9 23.75 -12.47 -1.34
CA GLY A 9 23.31 -12.73 0.03
C GLY A 9 21.81 -13.01 0.12
N ALA A 10 21.00 -12.25 -0.60
CA ALA A 10 19.56 -12.43 -0.69
C ALA A 10 19.19 -13.81 -1.24
N ILE A 11 19.78 -14.19 -2.38
CA ILE A 11 19.54 -15.47 -3.05
C ILE A 11 19.90 -16.63 -2.13
N ARG A 12 21.06 -16.57 -1.45
CA ARG A 12 21.51 -17.63 -0.53
C ARG A 12 20.60 -17.77 0.68
N THR A 13 20.08 -16.66 1.19
CA THR A 13 19.14 -16.64 2.32
C THR A 13 17.83 -17.35 1.95
N VAL A 14 17.25 -16.99 0.80
CA VAL A 14 16.02 -17.63 0.29
C VAL A 14 16.25 -19.10 -0.04
N ALA A 15 17.38 -19.44 -0.65
CA ALA A 15 17.75 -20.83 -0.96
C ALA A 15 17.91 -21.71 0.29
N SER A 16 18.24 -21.11 1.45
CA SER A 16 18.29 -21.79 2.74
C SER A 16 16.94 -21.93 3.44
N GLY A 17 15.84 -21.54 2.78
CA GLY A 17 14.49 -21.57 3.33
C GLY A 17 14.19 -20.45 4.33
N LYS A 18 15.09 -19.46 4.46
CA LYS A 18 14.92 -18.32 5.36
C LYS A 18 14.34 -17.14 4.58
N PRO A 19 13.39 -16.39 5.17
CA PRO A 19 12.89 -15.18 4.55
C PRO A 19 14.02 -14.14 4.48
N TYR A 20 14.20 -13.54 3.30
CA TYR A 20 15.10 -12.40 3.12
C TYR A 20 14.28 -11.13 3.00
N LEU A 21 14.59 -10.15 3.84
CA LEU A 21 13.96 -8.84 3.83
C LEU A 21 15.01 -7.81 3.43
N ALA A 22 14.80 -7.15 2.29
CA ALA A 22 15.67 -6.07 1.86
C ALA A 22 15.65 -4.94 2.92
N PRO A 23 16.80 -4.31 3.24
CA PRO A 23 16.86 -3.23 4.23
C PRO A 23 15.89 -2.08 3.94
N SER A 24 15.69 -1.75 2.66
CA SER A 24 14.72 -0.75 2.20
C SER A 24 13.26 -1.12 2.46
N LEU A 25 12.97 -2.40 2.69
CA LEU A 25 11.64 -2.93 2.98
C LEU A 25 11.41 -3.21 4.49
N SER A 26 12.48 -3.08 5.30
CA SER A 26 12.47 -3.39 6.74
C SER A 26 11.46 -2.55 7.54
N HIS A 27 11.44 -1.24 7.33
CA HIS A 27 10.51 -0.34 8.00
C HIS A 27 9.03 -0.68 7.69
N PHE A 28 8.73 -0.97 6.42
CA PHE A 28 7.35 -1.25 5.99
C PHE A 28 6.81 -2.58 6.51
N VAL A 29 7.67 -3.59 6.63
CA VAL A 29 7.25 -4.91 7.14
C VAL A 29 7.17 -4.92 8.67
N PHE A 30 8.00 -4.12 9.35
CA PHE A 30 7.95 -4.00 10.79
C PHE A 30 6.66 -3.31 11.25
N ASP A 31 6.26 -2.21 10.61
CA ASP A 31 5.01 -1.50 10.94
C ASP A 31 3.77 -2.38 10.70
N ASP A 32 3.76 -3.17 9.62
CA ASP A 32 2.65 -4.08 9.30
C ASP A 32 2.61 -5.29 10.26
N TYR A 33 3.77 -5.83 10.65
CA TYR A 33 3.86 -6.91 11.65
C TYR A 33 3.40 -6.44 13.04
N VAL A 34 3.80 -5.24 13.46
CA VAL A 34 3.34 -4.63 14.72
C VAL A 34 1.83 -4.35 14.69
N ARG A 35 1.28 -3.93 13.55
CA ARG A 35 -0.17 -3.74 13.38
C ARG A 35 -0.94 -5.05 13.49
N ILE A 36 -0.51 -6.10 12.78
CA ILE A 36 -1.15 -7.43 12.80
C ILE A 36 -1.14 -8.03 14.21
N GLN A 37 -0.04 -7.89 14.96
CA GLN A 37 0.06 -8.37 16.34
C GLN A 37 -0.79 -7.55 17.33
N ARG A 38 -0.91 -6.23 17.13
CA ARG A 38 -1.78 -5.38 17.96
C ARG A 38 -3.27 -5.62 17.69
N ASP A 39 -3.63 -5.85 16.43
CA ASP A 39 -5.01 -5.99 15.97
C ASP A 39 -5.50 -7.46 15.95
N GLY A 40 -4.86 -8.36 16.73
CA GLY A 40 -5.09 -9.81 16.77
C GLY A 40 -6.51 -10.31 17.10
N LYS A 41 -7.53 -9.48 16.94
CA LYS A 41 -8.96 -9.78 17.14
C LYS A 41 -9.94 -8.85 16.41
N SER A 42 -9.55 -8.16 15.34
CA SER A 42 -10.51 -7.37 14.56
C SER A 42 -10.74 -7.97 13.18
N ASN A 43 -11.98 -8.38 12.91
CA ASN A 43 -12.51 -8.62 11.56
C ASN A 43 -12.60 -7.30 10.76
N SER A 44 -11.64 -6.38 10.93
CA SER A 44 -11.60 -5.11 10.22
C SER A 44 -11.10 -5.37 8.81
N THR A 45 -11.97 -5.18 7.83
CA THR A 45 -11.59 -5.16 6.42
C THR A 45 -10.41 -4.20 6.22
N PRO A 46 -9.46 -4.47 5.31
CA PRO A 46 -8.27 -3.62 5.10
C PRO A 46 -8.59 -2.13 4.87
N LEU A 47 -9.79 -1.83 4.35
CA LEU A 47 -10.27 -0.47 4.07
C LEU A 47 -11.23 0.08 5.14
N ALA A 48 -11.30 -0.52 6.34
CA ALA A 48 -12.26 -0.13 7.38
C ALA A 48 -12.08 1.33 7.86
N ALA A 49 -10.85 1.86 7.81
CA ALA A 49 -10.55 3.24 8.17
C ALA A 49 -11.00 4.28 7.12
N LEU A 50 -11.30 3.83 5.89
CA LEU A 50 -11.71 4.70 4.79
C LEU A 50 -13.23 4.93 4.81
N THR A 51 -13.63 6.17 4.58
CA THR A 51 -15.00 6.55 4.24
C THR A 51 -15.38 6.00 2.87
N GLY A 52 -16.68 5.92 2.55
CA GLY A 52 -17.15 5.44 1.24
C GLY A 52 -16.49 6.18 0.08
N ARG A 53 -16.40 7.51 0.17
CA ARG A 53 -15.77 8.33 -0.86
C ARG A 53 -14.26 8.11 -0.99
N GLU A 54 -13.58 7.84 0.11
CA GLU A 54 -12.15 7.49 0.07
C GLU A 54 -11.92 6.10 -0.53
N LYS A 55 -12.85 5.16 -0.36
CA LYS A 55 -12.79 3.84 -1.02
C LYS A 55 -12.91 3.96 -2.53
N GLU A 56 -13.89 4.73 -3.02
CA GLU A 56 -14.05 5.01 -4.45
C GLU A 56 -12.79 5.63 -5.05
N VAL A 57 -12.20 6.63 -4.38
CA VAL A 57 -10.95 7.25 -4.83
C VAL A 57 -9.79 6.25 -4.78
N PHE A 58 -9.68 5.43 -3.73
CA PHE A 58 -8.66 4.39 -3.62
C PHE A 58 -8.73 3.39 -4.78
N GLU A 59 -9.92 2.88 -5.10
CA GLU A 59 -10.15 1.95 -6.22
C GLU A 59 -9.66 2.51 -7.56
N LEU A 60 -10.01 3.77 -7.84
CA LEU A 60 -9.57 4.41 -9.09
C LEU A 60 -8.06 4.68 -9.13
N VAL A 61 -7.45 4.95 -7.97
CA VAL A 61 -5.99 5.13 -7.86
C VAL A 61 -5.25 3.80 -8.09
N ILE A 62 -5.72 2.69 -7.52
CA ILE A 62 -5.08 1.38 -7.72
C ILE A 62 -5.30 0.81 -9.13
N ARG A 63 -6.32 1.31 -9.84
CA ARG A 63 -6.50 1.09 -11.29
C ARG A 63 -5.56 1.96 -12.15
N GLY A 64 -4.75 2.82 -11.52
CA GLY A 64 -3.74 3.64 -12.20
C GLY A 64 -4.30 4.89 -12.89
N LEU A 65 -5.54 5.32 -12.57
CA LEU A 65 -6.14 6.48 -13.22
C LEU A 65 -5.51 7.80 -12.73
N PRO A 66 -5.30 8.79 -13.63
CA PRO A 66 -4.80 10.10 -13.24
C PRO A 66 -5.86 10.91 -12.49
N ASN A 67 -5.43 11.87 -11.66
CA ASN A 67 -6.34 12.67 -10.83
C ASN A 67 -7.44 13.38 -11.62
N ASP A 68 -7.13 13.83 -12.84
CA ASP A 68 -8.08 14.51 -13.72
C ASP A 68 -9.19 13.56 -14.21
N THR A 69 -8.85 12.32 -14.54
CA THR A 69 -9.84 11.29 -14.88
C THR A 69 -10.67 10.90 -13.65
N ILE A 70 -10.05 10.74 -12.48
CA ILE A 70 -10.77 10.45 -11.24
C ILE A 70 -11.76 11.57 -10.92
N ALA A 71 -11.34 12.82 -11.07
CA ALA A 71 -12.18 14.00 -10.85
C ALA A 71 -13.41 14.00 -11.76
N GLN A 72 -13.24 13.65 -13.04
CA GLN A 72 -14.33 13.52 -14.01
C GLN A 72 -15.27 12.36 -13.66
N THR A 73 -14.73 11.16 -13.41
CA THR A 73 -15.52 9.96 -13.05
C THR A 73 -16.38 10.18 -11.82
N LEU A 74 -15.86 10.93 -10.85
CA LEU A 74 -16.50 11.16 -9.57
C LEU A 74 -17.24 12.51 -9.51
N THR A 75 -17.25 13.31 -10.58
CA THR A 75 -17.87 14.64 -10.66
C THR A 75 -17.44 15.58 -9.52
N ILE A 76 -16.14 15.65 -9.25
CA ILE A 76 -15.53 16.53 -8.22
C ILE A 76 -14.31 17.26 -8.78
N SER A 77 -13.79 18.25 -8.04
CA SER A 77 -12.58 18.96 -8.48
C SER A 77 -11.32 18.10 -8.33
N ARG A 78 -10.33 18.32 -9.19
CA ARG A 78 -8.98 17.72 -9.07
C ARG A 78 -8.36 17.94 -7.68
N ARG A 79 -8.53 19.13 -7.11
CA ARG A 79 -8.05 19.46 -5.76
C ARG A 79 -8.76 18.65 -4.67
N THR A 80 -10.03 18.33 -4.86
CA THR A 80 -10.78 17.43 -3.96
C THR A 80 -10.22 16.02 -4.02
N VAL A 81 -9.88 15.50 -5.21
CA VAL A 81 -9.21 14.19 -5.38
C VAL A 81 -7.87 14.16 -4.66
N GLU A 82 -7.03 15.19 -4.83
CA GLU A 82 -5.74 15.31 -4.13
C GLU A 82 -5.91 15.27 -2.60
N THR A 83 -6.95 15.95 -2.10
CA THR A 83 -7.28 15.95 -0.68
C THR A 83 -7.69 14.56 -0.19
N HIS A 84 -8.55 13.85 -0.93
CA HIS A 84 -8.90 12.46 -0.60
C HIS A 84 -7.68 11.56 -0.63
N ARG A 85 -6.81 11.67 -1.64
CA ARG A 85 -5.56 10.90 -1.72
C ARG A 85 -4.65 11.14 -0.51
N SER A 86 -4.47 12.38 -0.10
CA SER A 86 -3.68 12.71 1.09
C SER A 86 -4.26 12.06 2.35
N ARG A 87 -5.59 12.06 2.52
CA ARG A 87 -6.25 11.40 3.65
C ARG A 87 -6.12 9.88 3.59
N ILE A 88 -6.26 9.28 2.41
CA ILE A 88 -6.09 7.82 2.21
C ILE A 88 -4.66 7.42 2.58
N LEU A 89 -3.66 8.13 2.08
CA LEU A 89 -2.25 7.90 2.40
C LEU A 89 -2.03 7.95 3.92
N HIS A 90 -2.53 9.00 4.58
CA HIS A 90 -2.43 9.13 6.03
C HIS A 90 -3.13 7.99 6.78
N LYS A 91 -4.37 7.65 6.40
CA LYS A 91 -5.19 6.62 7.07
C LYS A 91 -4.66 5.20 6.88
N LEU A 92 -4.01 4.94 5.75
CA LEU A 92 -3.42 3.64 5.44
C LEU A 92 -1.91 3.59 5.76
N HIS A 93 -1.36 4.63 6.39
CA HIS A 93 0.07 4.76 6.68
C HIS A 93 0.96 4.54 5.44
N ALA A 94 0.49 5.00 4.29
CA ALA A 94 1.18 4.94 3.02
C ALA A 94 1.80 6.31 2.69
N HIS A 95 3.00 6.30 2.11
CA HIS A 95 3.73 7.53 1.77
C HIS A 95 3.69 7.86 0.28
N SER A 96 3.28 6.89 -0.54
CA SER A 96 3.23 7.02 -1.99
C SER A 96 2.10 6.19 -2.61
N VAL A 97 1.80 6.45 -3.89
CA VAL A 97 0.90 5.60 -4.67
C VAL A 97 1.46 4.18 -4.81
N ALA A 98 2.78 4.04 -4.90
CA ALA A 98 3.41 2.73 -4.94
C ALA A 98 3.14 1.95 -3.65
N ASP A 99 3.10 2.62 -2.49
CA ASP A 99 2.72 1.99 -1.23
C ASP A 99 1.25 1.57 -1.20
N LEU A 100 0.35 2.37 -1.80
CA LEU A 100 -1.07 1.98 -1.97
C LEU A 100 -1.24 0.78 -2.89
N MET A 101 -0.49 0.70 -3.99
CA MET A 101 -0.46 -0.45 -4.89
C MET A 101 0.04 -1.71 -4.17
N ARG A 102 1.12 -1.59 -3.39
CA ARG A 102 1.65 -2.70 -2.57
C ARG A 102 0.64 -3.12 -1.50
N PHE A 103 -0.01 -2.16 -0.85
CA PHE A 103 -1.08 -2.43 0.11
C PHE A 103 -2.22 -3.21 -0.55
N ALA A 104 -2.69 -2.76 -1.71
CA ALA A 104 -3.73 -3.45 -2.47
C ALA A 104 -3.32 -4.88 -2.85
N ALA A 105 -2.09 -5.07 -3.33
CA ALA A 105 -1.55 -6.38 -3.67
C ALA A 105 -1.54 -7.35 -2.48
N ARG A 106 -1.04 -6.90 -1.32
CA ARG A 106 -0.96 -7.72 -0.09
C ARG A 106 -2.34 -8.14 0.43
N HIS A 107 -3.35 -7.32 0.17
CA HIS A 107 -4.71 -7.56 0.65
C HIS A 107 -5.65 -8.13 -0.43
N GLY A 108 -5.14 -8.49 -1.60
CA GLY A 108 -5.96 -9.07 -2.69
C GLY A 108 -6.97 -8.10 -3.30
N LEU A 109 -6.67 -6.80 -3.30
CA LEU A 109 -7.57 -5.73 -3.75
C LEU A 109 -7.32 -5.28 -5.20
N LEU A 110 -6.43 -5.94 -5.94
CA LEU A 110 -6.01 -5.51 -7.29
C LEU A 110 -6.98 -5.91 -8.43
N ASP A 111 -8.00 -6.72 -8.16
CA ASP A 111 -8.89 -7.30 -9.18
C ASP A 111 -10.38 -6.86 -9.05
N ALA A 112 -10.63 -5.65 -8.55
CA ALA A 112 -11.99 -5.09 -8.45
C ALA A 112 -12.36 -4.20 -9.64
#